data_AF-F8NFE9-F1
#
_entry.id   AF-F8NFE9-F1
#
_cell.length_a   1.000
_cell.length_b   1.000
_cell.length_c   1.000
_cell.angle_alpha   90.00
_cell.angle_beta   90.00
_cell.angle_gamma   90.00
#
_symmetry.space_group_name_H-M   'P 1'
#
loop_
_entity.id
_entity.type
_entity.pdbx_description
1 polymer ?
#
loop_
_entity_poly.entity_id
_entity_poly.type
_entity_poly.pdbx_seq_one_letter_code
_entity_poly.pdbx_strand_id
1 'polypeptide(L)' 'MGIQIDKFFKTCGTCQITKSSTQRPMGLLYSLPTPWRSWGSIGMDFVGPFLVSREHNYLLIKLDNDQTRD' A
#
# COMPACT_ATOMS: atom_id res chain seq x y z
N MET A 1 -26.40 28.85 -11.33
CA MET A 1 -26.18 27.79 -12.35
C MET A 1 -25.11 26.77 -11.97
N GLY A 2 -23.96 27.13 -11.38
CA GLY A 2 -22.84 26.20 -11.15
C GLY A 2 -23.08 25.02 -10.19
N ILE A 3 -24.04 25.12 -9.25
CA ILE A 3 -24.28 24.09 -8.22
C ILE A 3 -24.79 22.77 -8.82
N GLN A 4 -25.61 22.82 -9.88
CA GLN A 4 -26.12 21.60 -10.52
C GLN A 4 -25.04 20.85 -11.31
N ILE A 5 -24.09 21.61 -11.88
CA ILE A 5 -22.95 21.07 -12.62
C ILE A 5 -22.01 20.33 -11.65
N ASP A 6 -21.69 20.94 -10.51
CA ASP A 6 -20.88 20.30 -9.46
C ASP A 6 -21.55 19.01 -8.95
N LYS A 7 -22.87 19.04 -8.69
CA LYS A 7 -23.61 17.85 -8.28
C LYS A 7 -23.54 16.74 -9.32
N PHE A 8 -23.72 17.06 -10.60
CA PHE A 8 -23.61 16.08 -11.68
C PHE A 8 -22.22 15.44 -11.74
N PHE A 9 -21.14 16.22 -11.63
CA PHE A 9 -19.79 15.66 -11.61
C PHE A 9 -19.53 14.78 -10.39
N LYS A 10 -20.10 15.12 -9.23
CA LYS A 10 -20.00 14.32 -8.00
C LYS A 10 -20.80 13.01 -8.07
N THR A 11 -21.89 12.96 -8.83
CA THR A 11 -22.76 11.77 -8.92
C THR A 11 -22.55 10.93 -10.19
N CYS A 12 -21.88 11.46 -11.22
CA CYS A 12 -21.61 10.74 -12.46
C CYS A 12 -20.53 9.66 -12.26
N GLY A 13 -20.94 8.39 -12.25
CA GLY A 13 -20.04 7.24 -12.04
C GLY A 13 -18.90 7.16 -13.06
N THR A 14 -19.17 7.40 -14.34
CA THR A 14 -18.13 7.43 -15.38
C THR A 14 -17.08 8.50 -15.11
N CYS A 15 -17.49 9.70 -14.69
CA CYS A 15 -16.54 10.77 -14.37
C CYS A 15 -15.69 10.43 -13.14
N GLN A 16 -16.29 9.86 -12.10
CA GLN A 16 -15.60 9.50 -10.86
C GLN A 16 -14.55 8.39 -11.06
N ILE A 17 -14.78 7.47 -12.00
CA ILE A 17 -13.85 6.37 -12.30
C ILE A 17 -12.76 6.80 -13.29
N THR A 18 -13.12 7.55 -14.34
CA THR A 18 -12.18 7.88 -15.42
C THR A 18 -11.29 9.07 -15.09
N LYS A 19 -11.77 10.05 -14.31
CA LYS A 19 -10.97 11.23 -13.96
C LYS A 19 -10.10 10.94 -12.75
N SER A 20 -8.81 11.25 -12.86
CA SER A 20 -7.92 11.22 -11.71
C SER A 20 -8.28 12.32 -10.71
N SER A 21 -8.11 12.01 -9.42
CA SER A 21 -8.25 13.01 -8.35
C SER A 21 -7.14 14.05 -8.47
N THR A 22 -7.50 15.32 -8.35
CA THR A 22 -6.57 16.44 -8.19
C THR A 22 -6.29 16.77 -6.72
N GLN A 23 -6.81 15.94 -5.80
CA GLN A 23 -6.46 16.05 -4.39
C GLN A 23 -4.95 15.86 -4.23
N ARG A 24 -4.34 16.67 -3.36
CA ARG A 24 -2.92 16.53 -3.04
C ARG A 24 -2.66 15.13 -2.46
N PRO A 25 -1.51 14.51 -2.76
CA PRO A 25 -1.12 13.24 -2.14
C PRO A 25 -1.25 13.32 -0.62
N MET A 26 -1.73 12.25 0.00
CA MET A 26 -1.92 12.17 1.44
C MET A 26 -0.58 12.02 2.16
N GLY A 27 0.20 13.10 2.24
CA GLY A 27 1.41 13.21 3.07
C GLY A 27 2.39 12.04 2.98
N LEU A 28 3.22 11.91 4.02
CA LEU A 28 4.01 10.71 4.26
C LEU A 28 3.15 9.69 5.01
N LEU A 29 3.33 8.41 4.70
CA LEU A 29 2.76 7.33 5.50
C LEU A 29 3.31 7.43 6.93
N TYR A 30 2.43 7.40 7.93
CA TYR A 30 2.86 7.26 9.32
C TYR A 30 3.24 5.80 9.57
N SER A 31 4.45 5.57 10.05
CA SER A 31 4.89 4.23 10.44
C SER A 31 3.99 3.68 11.54
N LEU A 32 3.60 2.42 11.43
CA LEU A 32 2.91 1.73 12.53
C LEU A 32 3.81 1.72 13.77
N PRO A 33 3.25 1.84 14.99
CA PRO A 33 4.04 1.72 16.20
C PRO A 33 4.70 0.34 16.25
N THR A 34 5.96 0.30 16.69
CA THR A 34 6.69 -0.95 16.86
C THR A 34 5.99 -1.85 17.87
N PRO A 35 5.78 -3.15 17.56
CA PRO A 35 5.30 -4.12 18.55
C PRO A 35 6.26 -4.25 19.73
N TRP A 36 5.71 -4.54 20.91
CA TRP A 36 6.47 -4.75 22.16
C TRP A 36 7.06 -6.15 22.32
N ARG A 37 6.68 -7.09 21.44
CA ARG A 37 7.17 -8.47 21.42
C ARG A 37 7.76 -8.78 20.06
N SER A 38 8.83 -9.57 20.04
CA SER A 38 9.34 -10.16 18.80
C SER A 38 8.25 -10.94 18.09
N TRP A 39 8.28 -10.91 16.76
CA TRP A 39 7.26 -11.49 15.88
C TRP A 39 5.86 -10.89 16.05
N GLY A 40 5.73 -9.74 16.72
CA GLY A 40 4.45 -9.05 16.91
C GLY A 40 3.94 -8.36 15.64
N SER A 41 4.85 -8.04 14.71
CA SER A 41 4.55 -7.46 13.41
C SER A 41 5.58 -7.95 12.39
N ILE A 42 5.13 -8.70 11.38
CA ILE A 42 6.02 -9.30 10.38
C ILE A 42 5.65 -8.77 9.00
N GLY A 43 6.59 -8.10 8.34
CA GLY A 43 6.51 -7.78 6.92
C GLY A 43 6.88 -9.00 6.09
N MET A 44 6.10 -9.31 5.05
CA MET A 44 6.39 -10.40 4.12
C MET A 44 6.29 -9.91 2.69
N ASP A 45 7.23 -10.34 1.85
CA ASP A 45 7.20 -10.05 0.43
C ASP A 45 7.88 -11.15 -0.39
N PHE A 46 7.52 -11.27 -1.66
CA PHE A 46 8.19 -12.15 -2.61
C PHE A 46 9.12 -11.35 -3.51
N VAL A 47 10.38 -11.75 -3.56
CA VAL A 47 11.34 -11.18 -4.52
C VAL A 47 11.55 -12.18 -5.65
N GLY A 48 11.47 -11.69 -6.89
CA GLY A 48 11.69 -12.45 -8.10
C GLY A 48 11.00 -11.85 -9.33
N PRO A 49 10.96 -12.57 -10.46
CA PRO A 49 11.50 -13.91 -10.64
C PRO A 49 13.02 -13.93 -10.80
N PHE A 50 13.65 -14.98 -10.28
CA PHE A 50 15.06 -15.31 -10.49
C PHE A 50 15.21 -16.47 -11.49
N LEU A 51 16.45 -16.88 -11.76
CA LEU A 51 16.71 -18.14 -12.43
C LEU A 51 16.15 -19.31 -11.60
N VAL A 52 15.51 -20.26 -12.27
CA VAL A 52 14.92 -21.43 -11.60
C VAL A 52 16.02 -22.25 -10.93
N SER A 53 15.87 -22.50 -9.64
CA SER A 53 16.70 -23.38 -8.84
C SER A 53 15.82 -24.36 -8.10
N ARG A 54 16.04 -25.67 -8.30
CA ARG A 54 15.23 -26.73 -7.67
C ARG A 54 13.72 -26.48 -7.79
N GLU A 55 13.26 -26.12 -8.99
CA GLU A 55 11.85 -25.84 -9.31
C GLU A 55 11.25 -24.54 -8.71
N HIS A 56 12.07 -23.71 -8.05
CA HIS A 56 11.63 -22.45 -7.46
C HIS A 56 12.38 -21.26 -8.08
N ASN A 57 11.71 -20.12 -8.19
CA ASN A 57 12.27 -18.87 -8.74
C ASN A 57 11.89 -17.61 -7.96
N TYR A 58 11.28 -17.76 -6.78
CA TYR A 58 10.96 -16.65 -5.89
C TYR A 58 11.48 -16.93 -4.48
N LEU A 59 11.85 -15.87 -3.79
CA LEU A 59 12.23 -15.90 -2.38
C LEU A 59 11.15 -15.22 -1.56
N LEU A 60 10.63 -15.90 -0.53
CA LEU A 60 9.79 -15.28 0.48
C LEU A 60 10.68 -14.63 1.54
N ILE A 61 10.64 -13.32 1.62
CA ILE A 61 11.32 -12.54 2.65
C ILE A 61 10.37 -12.33 3.81
N LYS A 62 10.87 -12.51 5.04
CA LYS A 62 10.15 -12.23 6.29
C LYS A 62 10.99 -11.28 7.13
N LEU A 63 10.44 -10.14 7.48
CA LEU A 63 11.08 -9.09 8.27
C LEU A 63 10.29 -8.93 9.56
N ASP A 64 10.94 -9.18 10.70
CA ASP A 64 10.35 -8.86 12.00
C ASP A 64 10.57 -7.38 12.30
N ASN A 65 9.48 -6.63 12.54
CA ASN A 65 9.52 -5.20 12.83
C ASN A 65 9.74 -4.95 14.33
N ASP A 66 10.68 -5.67 14.93
CA ASP A 66 11.00 -5.58 16.35
C ASP A 66 12.17 -4.60 16.56
N GLN A 67 11.96 -3.54 17.35
CA GLN A 67 13.01 -2.60 17.78
C GLN A 67 13.57 -2.92 19.18
N THR A 68 13.09 -3.96 19.87
CA THR A 68 13.52 -4.27 21.25
C THR A 68 14.87 -4.99 21.35
N ARG A 69 15.63 -5.05 20.25
CA ARG A 69 17.03 -5.48 20.25
C ARG A 69 17.91 -4.25 20.18
N ASP A 70 18.55 -3.94 21.31
CA ASP A 70 19.83 -3.21 21.37
C ASP A 70 20.80 -3.69 20.27
#